data_AF-A0A851P974-F1
#
_entry.id   AF-A0A851P974-F1
#
_cell.length_a   1.000
_cell.length_b   1.000
_cell.length_c   1.000
_cell.angle_alpha   90.00
_cell.angle_beta   90.00
_cell.angle_gamma   90.00
#
_symmetry.space_group_name_H-M   'P 1'
#
loop_
_entity.id
_entity.type
_entity.pdbx_description
1 polymer ?
#
loop_
_entity_poly.entity_id
_entity_poly.type
_entity_poly.pdbx_seq_one_letter_code
_entity_poly.pdbx_strand_id
1 'polypeptide(L)' 'STYSLRPAHQRRFKPPAVKECIRAVLKEELASVQYDPEEVPQLTKALSETIKDRLKEVGFDRYKMVVQVVIGEQRGEGV' A
#
# COMPACT_ATOMS: atom_id res chain seq x y z
N SER A 1 24.38 -27.28 -6.09
CA SER A 1 23.03 -27.44 -5.54
C SER A 1 22.59 -26.22 -4.74
N THR A 2 21.91 -25.22 -5.34
CA THR A 2 21.40 -24.09 -4.51
C THR A 2 20.26 -23.27 -5.14
N TYR A 3 19.26 -23.89 -5.78
CA TYR A 3 18.01 -23.16 -6.07
C TYR A 3 17.03 -23.38 -4.92
N SER A 4 16.96 -22.41 -3.99
CA SER A 4 15.99 -22.46 -2.88
C SER A 4 14.67 -21.81 -3.32
N LEU A 5 13.62 -22.63 -3.38
CA LEU A 5 12.26 -22.16 -3.69
C LEU A 5 11.70 -21.25 -2.59
N ARG A 6 12.13 -21.44 -1.33
CA ARG A 6 11.64 -20.70 -0.17
C ARG A 6 12.47 -19.43 0.07
N PRO A 7 11.84 -18.26 0.27
CA PRO A 7 12.56 -17.07 0.70
C PRO A 7 13.25 -17.33 2.04
N ALA A 8 14.46 -16.79 2.18
CA ALA A 8 15.15 -16.74 3.47
C ALA A 8 14.23 -16.09 4.52
N HIS A 9 14.34 -16.49 5.78
CA HIS A 9 13.44 -16.02 6.84
C HIS A 9 13.33 -14.48 6.91
N GLN A 10 14.44 -13.78 6.67
CA GLN A 10 14.51 -12.32 6.63
C GLN A 10 13.68 -11.68 5.49
N ARG A 11 13.52 -12.40 4.37
CA ARG A 11 12.85 -11.95 3.13
C ARG A 11 11.40 -12.43 3.02
N ARG A 12 10.87 -13.08 4.05
CA ARG A 12 9.44 -13.44 4.08
C ARG A 12 8.59 -12.18 4.15
N PHE A 13 7.40 -12.26 3.56
CA PHE A 13 6.39 -11.23 3.71
C PHE A 13 6.07 -11.01 5.21
N LYS A 14 6.06 -9.74 5.64
CA LYS A 14 5.81 -9.34 7.03
C LYS A 14 4.56 -8.47 7.07
N PRO A 15 3.37 -9.05 7.32
CA PRO A 15 2.12 -8.29 7.34
C PRO A 15 2.14 -7.06 8.26
N PRO A 16 2.73 -7.10 9.48
CA PRO A 16 2.78 -5.92 10.34
C PRO A 16 3.57 -4.76 9.72
N ALA A 17 4.74 -5.04 9.14
CA ALA A 17 5.56 -4.01 8.51
C ALA A 17 4.85 -3.36 7.31
N VAL A 18 4.13 -4.17 6.52
CA VAL A 18 3.34 -3.71 5.38
C VAL A 18 2.17 -2.84 5.86
N LYS A 19 1.48 -3.26 6.92
CA LYS A 19 0.36 -2.51 7.51
C LYS A 19 0.80 -1.15 8.03
N GLU A 20 1.94 -1.09 8.73
CA GLU A 20 2.50 0.17 9.21
C GLU A 20 2.95 1.08 8.05
N CYS A 21 3.57 0.53 7.02
CA CYS A 21 3.92 1.27 5.81
C CYS A 21 2.69 1.90 5.14
N ILE A 22 1.61 1.13 4.98
CA ILE A 22 0.36 1.63 4.38
C ILE A 22 -0.24 2.72 5.28
N ARG A 23 -0.29 2.51 6.59
CA ARG A 23 -0.82 3.49 7.55
C ARG A 23 -0.04 4.80 7.53
N ALA A 24 1.29 4.73 7.43
CA ALA A 24 2.15 5.91 7.34
C ALA A 24 1.86 6.72 6.07
N VAL A 25 1.84 6.06 4.89
CA VAL A 25 1.51 6.71 3.61
C VAL A 25 0.12 7.36 3.66
N LEU A 26 -0.90 6.63 4.11
CA LEU A 26 -2.25 7.18 4.20
C LEU A 26 -2.32 8.39 5.14
N LYS A 27 -1.60 8.37 6.27
CA LYS A 27 -1.55 9.51 7.18
C LYS A 27 -0.82 10.71 6.58
N GLU A 28 0.29 10.49 5.87
CA GLU A 28 1.06 11.57 5.23
C GLU A 28 0.27 12.23 4.10
N GLU A 29 -0.34 11.42 3.23
CA GLU A 29 -0.98 11.89 2.00
C GLU A 29 -2.42 12.38 2.21
N LEU A 30 -3.16 11.86 3.20
CA LEU A 30 -4.58 12.18 3.39
C LEU A 30 -4.88 13.06 4.62
N ALA A 31 -3.90 13.40 5.47
CA ALA A 31 -4.15 14.15 6.71
C ALA A 31 -4.85 15.50 6.52
N SER A 32 -4.74 16.13 5.35
CA SER A 32 -5.32 17.45 5.07
C SER A 32 -6.13 17.48 3.77
N VAL A 33 -6.46 16.32 3.22
CA VAL A 33 -7.22 16.19 1.98
C VAL A 33 -8.71 16.08 2.31
N GLN A 34 -9.52 16.93 1.69
CA GLN A 34 -10.97 16.78 1.68
C GLN A 34 -11.37 15.95 0.47
N TYR A 35 -12.49 15.23 0.58
CA TYR A 35 -13.01 14.44 -0.53
C TYR A 35 -13.46 15.37 -1.67
N ASP A 36 -12.88 15.18 -2.84
CA ASP A 36 -13.28 15.83 -4.09
C ASP A 36 -13.44 14.74 -5.18
N PRO A 37 -14.65 14.52 -5.71
CA PRO A 37 -14.90 13.46 -6.69
C PRO A 37 -14.07 13.61 -7.98
N GLU A 38 -13.65 14.81 -8.35
CA GLU A 38 -12.83 15.04 -9.56
C GLU A 38 -11.35 14.67 -9.33
N GLU A 39 -10.86 14.84 -8.10
CA GLU A 39 -9.47 14.57 -7.72
C GLU A 39 -9.26 13.11 -7.25
N VAL A 40 -10.30 12.47 -6.72
CA VAL A 40 -10.26 11.09 -6.17
C VAL A 40 -9.69 10.06 -7.16
N PRO A 41 -10.00 10.05 -8.47
CA PRO A 41 -9.40 9.11 -9.41
C PRO A 41 -7.87 9.26 -9.53
N GLN A 42 -7.37 10.50 -9.46
CA GLN A 42 -5.92 10.77 -9.53
C GLN A 42 -5.26 10.39 -8.21
N LEU A 43 -5.88 10.77 -7.09
CA LEU A 43 -5.42 10.47 -5.74
C LEU A 43 -5.35 8.95 -5.47
N THR A 44 -6.38 8.19 -5.85
CA THR A 44 -6.39 6.72 -5.69
C THR A 44 -5.26 6.06 -6.47
N LYS A 45 -5.02 6.51 -7.72
CA LYS A 45 -3.90 6.04 -8.53
C LYS A 45 -2.55 6.38 -7.89
N ALA A 46 -2.34 7.64 -7.51
CA ALA A 46 -1.09 8.10 -6.91
C ALA A 46 -0.76 7.36 -5.60
N LEU A 47 -1.75 7.16 -4.74
CA LEU A 47 -1.61 6.36 -3.52
C LEU A 47 -1.23 4.91 -3.82
N SER A 48 -1.87 4.29 -4.82
CA SER A 48 -1.58 2.91 -5.20
C SER A 48 -0.14 2.74 -5.67
N GLU A 49 0.39 3.72 -6.41
CA GLU A 49 1.77 3.75 -6.89
C GLU A 49 2.75 3.99 -5.74
N THR A 50 2.47 4.98 -4.89
CA THR A 50 3.29 5.34 -3.73
C THR A 50 3.44 4.17 -2.75
N ILE A 51 2.32 3.51 -2.40
CA ILE A 51 2.34 2.34 -1.51
C ILE A 51 3.14 1.21 -2.16
N LYS A 52 2.90 0.91 -3.44
CA LYS A 52 3.61 -0.15 -4.16
C LYS A 52 5.12 0.12 -4.19
N ASP A 53 5.54 1.36 -4.39
CA ASP A 53 6.95 1.72 -4.48
C ASP A 53 7.63 1.69 -3.11
N ARG A 54 7.01 2.22 -2.05
CA ARG A 54 7.54 2.05 -0.68
C ARG A 54 7.66 0.58 -0.28
N LEU A 55 6.72 -0.27 -0.66
CA LEU A 55 6.79 -1.70 -0.35
C LEU A 55 7.93 -2.43 -1.10
N LYS A 56 8.38 -1.92 -2.26
CA LYS A 56 9.56 -2.47 -2.94
C LYS A 56 10.84 -2.17 -2.16
N GLU A 57 10.92 -1.02 -1.49
CA GLU A 57 12.09 -0.62 -0.69
C GLU A 57 12.24 -1.46 0.59
N VAL A 58 11.15 -2.05 1.09
CA VAL A 58 11.14 -2.88 2.32
C VAL A 58 11.83 -4.26 2.12
N GLY A 59 12.24 -4.60 0.89
CA GLY A 59 13.10 -5.77 0.65
C GLY A 59 12.34 -7.09 0.49
N PHE A 60 11.12 -7.06 -0.04
CA PHE A 60 10.36 -8.26 -0.41
C PHE A 60 10.84 -8.84 -1.74
N ASP A 61 12.07 -9.35 -1.76
CA ASP A 61 12.65 -9.99 -2.95
C ASP A 61 11.77 -11.16 -3.43
N ARG A 62 11.53 -11.25 -4.74
CA ARG A 62 10.75 -12.30 -5.43
C ARG A 62 9.23 -12.29 -5.21
N TYR A 63 8.66 -11.27 -4.57
CA TYR A 63 7.20 -11.13 -4.49
C TYR A 63 6.69 -10.21 -5.60
N LYS A 64 5.58 -10.62 -6.25
CA LYS A 64 4.81 -9.72 -7.12
C LYS A 64 3.76 -9.02 -6.27
N MET A 65 3.88 -7.70 -6.14
CA MET A 65 2.93 -6.89 -5.36
C MET A 65 1.82 -6.33 -6.25
N VAL A 66 0.61 -6.37 -5.73
CA VAL A 66 -0.57 -5.71 -6.31
C VAL A 66 -1.17 -4.85 -5.20
N VAL A 67 -1.44 -3.58 -5.51
CA VAL A 67 -2.06 -2.64 -4.58
C VAL A 67 -3.36 -2.16 -5.21
N GLN A 68 -4.44 -2.22 -4.44
CA GLN A 68 -5.75 -1.68 -4.80
C GLN A 68 -6.11 -0.64 -3.74
N VAL A 69 -6.51 0.55 -4.19
CA VAL A 69 -6.94 1.65 -3.34
C VAL A 69 -8.38 1.99 -3.68
N VAL A 70 -9.20 2.16 -2.66
CA VAL A 70 -10.59 2.62 -2.77
C VAL A 70 -10.75 3.75 -1.77
N ILE A 71 -11.23 4.91 -2.23
CA ILE A 71 -11.59 6.05 -1.39
C ILE A 71 -13.11 6.19 -1.49
N GLY A 72 -13.78 6.15 -0.35
CA GLY A 72 -15.21 6.41 -0.23
C GLY A 72 -15.44 7.57 0.71
N GLU A 73 -16.47 8.36 0.42
CA GLU A 73 -16.91 9.43 1.32
C GLU A 73 -17.85 8.86 2.39
N GLN A 74 -17.51 9.06 3.67
CA GLN A 74 -18.31 8.55 4.77
C GLN A 74 -19.53 9.45 5.02
N ARG A 75 -20.63 9.20 4.31
CA ARG A 75 -21.91 9.92 4.44
C ARG A 75 -22.95 9.22 5.33
N GLY A 76 -22.49 8.46 6.33
CA GLY A 76 -23.38 7.65 7.19
C GLY A 76 -23.87 6.35 6.52
N GLU A 77 -23.28 5.98 5.39
CA GLU A 77 -23.46 4.65 4.80
C GLU A 77 -22.58 3.63 5.54
N GLY A 78 -23.13 2.45 5.81
CA GLY A 78 -22.37 1.33 6.37
C GLY A 78 -21.39 0.78 5.32
N VAL A 79 -20.13 0.60 5.72
CA VAL A 79 -19.05 0.04 4.88
C VAL A 79 -18.56 -1.26 5.48
#